data_AF-A0A370VKD7-F1
#
_entry.id   AF-A0A370VKD7-F1
#
_cell.length_a   1.000
_cell.length_b   1.000
_cell.length_c   1.000
_cell.angle_alpha   90.00
_cell.angle_beta   90.00
_cell.angle_gamma   90.00
#
_symmetry.space_group_name_H-M   'P 1'
#
loop_
_entity.id
_entity.type
_entity.pdbx_description
1 polymer ?
#
loop_
_entity_poly.entity_id
_entity_poly.type
_entity_poly.pdbx_seq_one_letter_code
_entity_poly.pdbx_strand_id
1 'polypeptide(L)'
;MLVLLPPSEGKASSGRGAPLKPESLSLPGLGKAREAVLTELVDLCAADEDKARDVLGLSEGLRGEVAKNAALRTAGARPAGEIYTGVLYDALGLASLDSAAKRRAARSLLVFSGLWGAVRVTDRIPSYRCSMGVKLPGLGALAGHWRAPMAEVLPEAAGTGLVLDLRSAAYAAAWKPKGEVAGRTATVRVLHAPTRKVVSHFNKATKGRIVRSLLTDGAAPKDPAELVEALRDLGYEVEAQAPAGAGKPWALDVLVDEVH
;
A
#
# COMPACT_ATOMS: atom_id res chain seq x y z
N MET A 1 13.52 -6.30 -6.56
CA MET A 1 12.65 -6.30 -5.38
C MET A 1 11.37 -5.50 -5.65
N LEU A 2 10.22 -6.04 -5.25
CA LEU A 2 8.92 -5.36 -5.21
C LEU A 2 8.59 -5.01 -3.75
N VAL A 3 8.08 -3.80 -3.48
CA VAL A 3 7.70 -3.35 -2.13
C VAL A 3 6.20 -3.06 -2.11
N LEU A 4 5.49 -3.68 -1.17
CA LEU A 4 4.05 -3.52 -1.01
C LEU A 4 3.78 -2.59 0.18
N LEU A 5 3.17 -1.44 -0.12
CA LEU A 5 2.83 -0.41 0.85
C LEU A 5 1.33 -0.43 1.17
N PRO A 6 0.92 -0.21 2.42
CA PRO A 6 -0.46 0.16 2.70
C PRO A 6 -0.72 1.57 2.13
N PRO A 7 -1.97 1.94 1.85
CA PRO A 7 -2.27 3.34 1.54
C PRO A 7 -2.22 4.17 2.83
N SER A 8 -2.52 5.45 2.67
CA SER A 8 -2.85 6.31 3.80
C SER A 8 -4.31 6.77 3.80
N GLU A 9 -4.83 6.98 5.01
CA GLU A 9 -6.10 7.65 5.22
C GLU A 9 -6.02 9.11 4.81
N GLY A 10 -4.90 9.78 5.14
CA GLY A 10 -4.57 11.11 4.65
C GLY A 10 -4.25 11.05 3.16
N LYS A 11 -4.94 11.88 2.38
CA LYS A 11 -4.65 12.03 0.96
C LYS A 11 -4.65 13.50 0.56
N ALA A 12 -3.68 13.89 -0.25
CA ALA A 12 -3.64 15.21 -0.86
C ALA A 12 -4.87 15.41 -1.77
N SER A 13 -5.21 16.68 -2.00
CA SER A 13 -6.26 17.01 -2.95
C SER A 13 -5.84 16.69 -4.39
N SER A 14 -6.81 16.25 -5.17
CA SER A 14 -6.69 15.98 -6.61
C SER A 14 -6.21 17.18 -7.43
N GLY A 15 -6.52 18.40 -6.99
CA GLY A 15 -6.27 19.63 -7.76
C GLY A 15 -7.06 19.69 -9.07
N ARG A 16 -6.69 20.64 -9.96
CA ARG A 16 -7.32 20.88 -11.28
C ARG A 16 -6.73 20.03 -12.41
N GLY A 17 -6.27 18.82 -12.12
CA GLY A 17 -5.70 17.91 -13.12
C GLY A 17 -6.76 17.31 -14.05
N ALA A 18 -6.33 16.71 -15.16
CA ALA A 18 -7.23 15.91 -16.01
C ALA A 18 -7.81 14.72 -15.21
N PRO A 19 -9.05 14.29 -15.49
CA PRO A 19 -9.64 13.11 -14.87
C PRO A 19 -8.83 11.85 -15.14
N LEU A 20 -8.97 10.87 -14.25
CA LEU A 20 -8.37 9.54 -14.43
C LEU A 20 -8.96 8.86 -15.67
N LYS A 21 -8.07 8.27 -16.47
CA LYS A 21 -8.39 7.25 -17.48
C LYS A 21 -8.11 5.86 -16.90
N PRO A 22 -9.10 5.06 -16.49
CA PRO A 22 -8.87 3.80 -15.77
C PRO A 22 -7.92 2.83 -16.47
N GLU A 23 -7.93 2.81 -17.80
CA GLU A 23 -7.07 1.99 -18.66
C GLU A 23 -5.58 2.38 -18.61
N SER A 24 -5.27 3.58 -18.11
CA SER A 24 -3.90 4.07 -17.94
C SER A 24 -3.22 3.57 -16.67
N LEU A 25 -3.98 2.93 -15.76
CA LEU A 25 -3.45 2.42 -14.51
C LEU A 25 -2.62 1.16 -14.74
N SER A 26 -1.50 1.05 -14.02
CA SER A 26 -0.70 -0.18 -13.98
C SER A 26 -1.54 -1.39 -13.55
N LEU A 27 -1.07 -2.60 -13.87
CA LEU A 27 -1.76 -3.86 -13.57
C LEU A 27 -3.13 -3.94 -14.30
N PRO A 28 -3.16 -3.99 -15.63
CA PRO A 28 -4.38 -3.93 -16.43
C PRO A 28 -5.36 -5.07 -16.12
N GLY A 29 -4.87 -6.22 -15.63
CA GLY A 29 -5.72 -7.33 -15.16
C GLY A 29 -6.67 -6.97 -14.01
N LEU A 30 -6.43 -5.86 -13.31
CA LEU A 30 -7.35 -5.34 -12.27
C LEU A 30 -8.48 -4.47 -12.84
N GLY A 31 -8.49 -4.17 -14.14
CA GLY A 31 -9.39 -3.18 -14.75
C GLY A 31 -10.87 -3.44 -14.51
N LYS A 32 -11.35 -4.67 -14.73
CA LYS A 32 -12.76 -5.02 -14.51
C LYS A 32 -13.19 -4.88 -13.05
N ALA A 33 -12.35 -5.33 -12.12
CA ALA A 33 -12.62 -5.22 -10.69
C ALA A 33 -12.60 -3.74 -10.24
N ARG A 34 -11.67 -2.94 -10.75
CA ARG A 34 -11.62 -1.49 -10.51
C ARG A 34 -12.90 -0.79 -10.95
N GLU A 35 -13.41 -1.11 -12.14
CA GLU A 35 -14.65 -0.49 -12.64
C GLU A 35 -15.85 -0.86 -11.77
N ALA A 36 -15.93 -2.11 -11.31
CA ALA A 36 -16.99 -2.55 -10.41
C ALA A 36 -16.98 -1.75 -9.09
N VAL A 37 -15.81 -1.66 -8.43
CA VAL A 37 -15.67 -0.94 -7.17
C VAL A 37 -15.88 0.57 -7.36
N LEU A 38 -15.37 1.15 -8.45
CA LEU A 38 -15.56 2.57 -8.78
C LEU A 38 -17.03 2.89 -9.01
N THR A 39 -17.74 2.09 -9.80
CA THR A 39 -19.16 2.27 -10.09
C THR A 39 -19.97 2.23 -8.82
N GLU A 40 -19.83 1.17 -8.03
CA GLU A 40 -20.61 1.02 -6.81
C GLU A 40 -20.31 2.13 -5.79
N LEU A 41 -19.04 2.52 -5.63
CA LEU A 41 -18.67 3.58 -4.71
C LEU A 41 -19.28 4.93 -5.12
N VAL A 42 -19.21 5.27 -6.40
CA VAL A 42 -19.77 6.51 -6.94
C VAL A 42 -21.29 6.51 -6.78
N ASP A 43 -21.95 5.41 -7.17
CA ASP A 43 -23.41 5.29 -7.10
C ASP A 43 -23.92 5.37 -5.66
N LEU A 44 -23.25 4.69 -4.72
CA LEU A 44 -23.55 4.78 -3.29
C LEU A 44 -23.45 6.22 -2.78
N CYS A 45 -22.34 6.90 -3.10
CA CYS A 45 -22.10 8.26 -2.61
C CYS A 45 -23.00 9.31 -3.28
N ALA A 46 -23.45 9.06 -4.51
CA ALA A 46 -24.37 9.96 -5.23
C ALA A 46 -25.84 9.76 -4.81
N ALA A 47 -26.23 8.55 -4.39
CA ALA A 47 -27.61 8.23 -4.08
C ALA A 47 -28.02 8.61 -2.65
N ASP A 48 -27.15 8.37 -1.65
CA ASP A 48 -27.49 8.53 -0.23
C ASP A 48 -26.25 8.86 0.60
N GLU A 49 -26.10 10.13 0.98
CA GLU A 49 -24.91 10.62 1.70
C GLU A 49 -24.77 9.98 3.09
N ASP A 50 -25.86 9.84 3.84
CA ASP A 50 -25.84 9.29 5.19
C ASP A 50 -25.49 7.80 5.16
N LYS A 51 -26.13 7.04 4.27
CA LYS A 51 -25.79 5.63 4.05
C LYS A 51 -24.35 5.46 3.59
N ALA A 52 -23.87 6.31 2.68
CA ALA A 52 -22.49 6.26 2.21
C ALA A 52 -21.50 6.54 3.35
N ARG A 53 -21.77 7.55 4.19
CA ARG A 53 -20.96 7.86 5.38
C ARG A 53 -20.87 6.65 6.31
N ASP A 54 -22.00 6.02 6.59
CA ASP A 54 -22.09 4.87 7.48
C ASP A 54 -21.35 3.64 6.90
N VAL A 55 -21.55 3.33 5.62
CA VAL A 55 -20.86 2.22 4.92
C VAL A 55 -19.34 2.43 4.87
N LEU A 56 -18.90 3.68 4.66
CA LEU A 56 -17.49 4.04 4.59
C LEU A 56 -16.84 4.22 5.97
N GLY A 57 -17.62 4.12 7.05
CA GLY A 57 -17.15 4.31 8.43
C GLY A 57 -16.61 5.70 8.68
N LEU A 58 -17.24 6.72 8.09
CA LEU A 58 -16.83 8.11 8.20
C LEU A 58 -17.51 8.79 9.37
N SER A 59 -16.75 9.58 10.14
CA SER A 59 -17.34 10.46 11.14
C SER A 59 -18.05 11.63 10.47
N GLU A 60 -18.88 12.34 11.23
CA GLU A 60 -19.62 13.51 10.73
C GLU A 60 -18.70 14.58 10.12
N GLY A 61 -17.53 14.82 10.73
CA GLY A 61 -16.52 15.74 10.23
C GLY A 61 -15.88 15.35 8.90
N LEU A 62 -16.10 14.11 8.43
CA LEU A 62 -15.58 13.59 7.16
C LEU A 62 -16.67 13.46 6.08
N ARG A 63 -17.86 14.04 6.27
CA ARG A 63 -18.96 13.97 5.28
C ARG A 63 -18.56 14.47 3.89
N GLY A 64 -17.67 15.45 3.80
CA GLY A 64 -17.14 15.96 2.52
C GLY A 64 -16.39 14.92 1.68
N GLU A 65 -15.94 13.82 2.29
CA GLU A 65 -15.34 12.69 1.55
C GLU A 65 -16.38 11.93 0.70
N VAL A 66 -17.66 11.97 1.07
CA VAL A 66 -18.74 11.35 0.29
C VAL A 66 -18.93 12.10 -1.03
N ALA A 67 -19.08 13.43 -0.97
CA ALA A 67 -19.16 14.27 -2.17
C ALA A 67 -17.92 14.12 -3.07
N LYS A 68 -16.73 13.99 -2.47
CA LYS A 68 -15.48 13.70 -3.20
C LYS A 68 -15.55 12.37 -3.95
N ASN A 69 -16.04 11.32 -3.30
CA ASN A 69 -16.22 10.01 -3.93
C ASN A 69 -17.27 10.03 -5.05
N ALA A 70 -18.39 10.73 -4.87
CA ALA A 70 -19.42 10.89 -5.91
C ALA A 70 -18.86 11.56 -7.19
N ALA A 71 -17.85 12.42 -7.05
CA ALA A 71 -17.22 13.13 -8.17
C ALA A 71 -16.01 12.39 -8.80
N LEU A 72 -15.69 11.14 -8.41
CA LEU A 72 -14.43 10.48 -8.81
C LEU A 72 -14.21 10.36 -10.33
N ARG A 73 -15.29 10.24 -11.11
CA ARG A 73 -15.19 10.11 -12.58
C ARG A 73 -14.75 11.40 -13.27
N THR A 74 -14.95 12.55 -12.64
CA THR A 74 -14.58 13.87 -13.17
C THR A 74 -13.49 14.56 -12.36
N ALA A 75 -13.15 14.02 -11.19
CA ALA A 75 -12.10 14.54 -10.33
C ALA A 75 -10.72 14.45 -11.00
N GLY A 76 -9.92 15.51 -10.85
CA GLY A 76 -8.55 15.51 -11.35
C GLY A 76 -7.69 14.40 -10.73
N ALA A 77 -6.72 13.91 -11.48
CA ALA A 77 -5.83 12.84 -11.04
C ALA A 77 -4.37 13.31 -10.92
N ARG A 78 -3.67 12.82 -9.90
CA ARG A 78 -2.23 13.05 -9.65
C ARG A 78 -1.51 11.72 -9.40
N PRO A 79 -0.19 11.63 -9.61
CA PRO A 79 0.56 10.42 -9.28
C PRO A 79 0.25 9.94 -7.86
N ALA A 80 0.04 8.64 -7.67
CA ALA A 80 -0.34 8.06 -6.38
C ALA A 80 0.67 8.40 -5.27
N GLY A 81 1.96 8.53 -5.61
CA GLY A 81 3.02 8.99 -4.70
C GLY A 81 2.89 10.44 -4.22
N GLU A 82 2.07 11.26 -4.89
CA GLU A 82 1.68 12.61 -4.45
C GLU A 82 0.31 12.63 -3.74
N ILE A 83 -0.51 11.59 -3.96
CA ILE A 83 -1.85 11.49 -3.36
C ILE A 83 -1.77 10.96 -1.95
N TYR A 84 -1.02 9.89 -1.68
CA TYR A 84 -0.95 9.33 -0.34
C TYR A 84 -0.01 10.14 0.56
N THR A 85 -0.53 10.63 1.69
CA THR A 85 0.21 11.49 2.65
C THR A 85 0.19 10.91 4.06
N GLY A 86 0.98 11.44 4.99
CA GLY A 86 0.97 11.01 6.39
C GLY A 86 2.13 10.07 6.73
N VAL A 87 2.21 9.70 8.01
CA VAL A 87 3.42 9.18 8.69
C VAL A 87 4.37 8.31 7.85
N LEU A 88 3.87 7.28 7.15
CA LEU A 88 4.72 6.43 6.31
C LEU A 88 5.28 7.18 5.10
N TYR A 89 4.43 7.91 4.39
CA TYR A 89 4.78 8.65 3.17
C TYR A 89 5.62 9.88 3.48
N ASP A 90 5.38 10.53 4.62
CA ASP A 90 6.18 11.66 5.10
C ASP A 90 7.61 11.17 5.41
N ALA A 91 7.75 10.04 6.11
CA ALA A 91 9.05 9.43 6.39
C ALA A 91 9.74 8.85 5.13
N LEU A 92 8.97 8.35 4.17
CA LEU A 92 9.48 7.89 2.87
C LEU A 92 10.02 9.05 2.03
N GLY A 93 9.38 10.22 2.08
CA GLY A 93 9.85 11.44 1.45
C GLY A 93 10.04 11.33 -0.06
N LEU A 94 9.09 10.74 -0.79
CA LEU A 94 9.23 10.47 -2.25
C LEU A 94 9.66 11.69 -3.07
N ALA A 95 9.16 12.87 -2.72
CA ALA A 95 9.46 14.12 -3.43
C ALA A 95 10.94 14.53 -3.33
N SER A 96 11.60 14.24 -2.21
CA SER A 96 12.99 14.63 -1.93
C SER A 96 14.03 13.59 -2.37
N LEU A 97 13.59 12.44 -2.87
CA LEU A 97 14.48 11.44 -3.46
C LEU A 97 15.22 11.99 -4.68
N ASP A 98 16.48 11.58 -4.85
CA ASP A 98 17.25 11.85 -6.06
C ASP A 98 16.67 11.12 -7.30
N SER A 99 17.22 11.40 -8.47
CA SER A 99 16.74 10.83 -9.73
C SER A 99 16.89 9.30 -9.81
N ALA A 100 17.95 8.72 -9.24
CA ALA A 100 18.18 7.28 -9.25
C ALA A 100 17.20 6.57 -8.32
N ALA A 101 17.02 7.09 -7.11
CA ALA A 101 16.06 6.66 -6.11
C ALA A 101 14.62 6.75 -6.63
N LYS A 102 14.24 7.86 -7.28
CA LYS A 102 12.91 8.03 -7.91
C LYS A 102 12.65 6.98 -8.99
N ARG A 103 13.64 6.71 -9.85
CA ARG A 103 13.53 5.65 -10.88
C ARG A 103 13.35 4.27 -10.23
N ARG A 104 14.09 3.97 -9.15
CA ARG A 104 13.92 2.72 -8.40
C ARG A 104 12.53 2.64 -7.78
N ALA A 105 12.06 3.70 -7.12
CA ALA A 105 10.74 3.79 -6.51
C ALA A 105 9.61 3.55 -7.52
N ALA A 106 9.67 4.17 -8.70
CA ALA A 106 8.66 4.00 -9.76
C ALA A 106 8.52 2.54 -10.22
N ARG A 107 9.62 1.77 -10.21
CA ARG A 107 9.62 0.36 -10.61
C ARG A 107 9.23 -0.59 -9.48
N SER A 108 9.62 -0.28 -8.24
CA SER A 108 9.52 -1.22 -7.11
C SER A 108 8.30 -1.00 -6.21
N LEU A 109 7.73 0.21 -6.13
CA LEU A 109 6.68 0.49 -5.15
C LEU A 109 5.28 0.23 -5.72
N LEU A 110 4.52 -0.61 -5.02
CA LEU A 110 3.08 -0.77 -5.21
C LEU A 110 2.34 -0.39 -3.93
N VAL A 111 1.36 0.49 -4.04
CA VAL A 111 0.46 0.89 -2.95
C VAL A 111 -0.85 0.14 -3.09
N PHE A 112 -1.23 -0.60 -2.05
CA PHE A 112 -2.54 -1.25 -1.98
C PHE A 112 -3.64 -0.23 -1.71
N SER A 113 -4.82 -0.46 -2.26
CA SER A 113 -5.93 0.50 -2.26
C SER A 113 -7.26 -0.24 -2.18
N GLY A 114 -8.19 0.23 -1.33
CA GLY A 114 -9.55 -0.32 -1.30
C GLY A 114 -10.31 -0.11 -2.62
N LEU A 115 -10.11 1.04 -3.27
CA LEU A 115 -10.77 1.39 -4.54
C LEU A 115 -10.04 0.85 -5.77
N TRP A 116 -8.70 0.92 -5.77
CA TRP A 116 -7.89 0.65 -6.97
C TRP A 116 -7.22 -0.73 -6.94
N GLY A 117 -7.39 -1.48 -5.85
CA GLY A 117 -6.70 -2.72 -5.59
C GLY A 117 -5.22 -2.50 -5.24
N ALA A 118 -4.40 -2.21 -6.24
CA ALA A 118 -2.99 -1.87 -6.12
C ALA A 118 -2.58 -0.93 -7.25
N VAL A 119 -1.72 0.04 -6.98
CA VAL A 119 -1.27 1.05 -7.95
C VAL A 119 0.23 1.32 -7.79
N ARG A 120 0.92 1.66 -8.89
CA ARG A 120 2.27 2.21 -8.83
C ARG A 120 2.23 3.64 -8.31
N VAL A 121 3.33 4.10 -7.71
CA VAL A 121 3.45 5.49 -7.25
C VAL A 121 3.34 6.52 -8.40
N THR A 122 3.53 6.08 -9.64
CA THR A 122 3.38 6.90 -10.85
C THR A 122 1.98 6.89 -11.45
N ASP A 123 1.11 5.95 -11.05
CA ASP A 123 -0.26 5.87 -11.56
C ASP A 123 -1.02 7.12 -11.13
N ARG A 124 -1.70 7.79 -12.07
CA ARG A 124 -2.45 9.00 -11.75
C ARG A 124 -3.83 8.64 -11.23
N ILE A 125 -4.12 8.93 -9.97
CA ILE A 125 -5.42 8.64 -9.35
C ILE A 125 -6.03 9.91 -8.74
N PRO A 126 -7.37 10.01 -8.65
CA PRO A 126 -8.01 11.05 -7.85
C PRO A 126 -7.86 10.75 -6.35
N SER A 127 -8.03 11.78 -5.52
CA SER A 127 -8.18 11.66 -4.07
C SER A 127 -9.54 11.04 -3.75
N TYR A 128 -9.56 10.08 -2.83
CA TYR A 128 -10.74 9.25 -2.54
C TYR A 128 -10.72 8.72 -1.11
N ARG A 129 -11.88 8.25 -0.65
CA ARG A 129 -12.04 7.60 0.65
C ARG A 129 -12.71 6.24 0.49
N CYS A 130 -11.92 5.18 0.52
CA CYS A 130 -12.40 3.81 0.45
C CYS A 130 -11.31 2.88 1.02
N SER A 131 -11.47 2.45 2.26
CA SER A 131 -10.50 1.56 2.92
C SER A 131 -10.77 0.11 2.54
N MET A 132 -9.75 -0.76 2.62
CA MET A 132 -9.92 -2.19 2.29
C MET A 132 -10.89 -2.93 3.23
N GLY A 133 -11.15 -2.39 4.42
CA GLY A 133 -12.09 -2.95 5.39
C GLY A 133 -13.56 -2.68 5.09
N VAL A 134 -13.86 -1.81 4.10
CA VAL A 134 -15.24 -1.47 3.73
C VAL A 134 -15.97 -2.68 3.14
N LYS A 135 -17.26 -2.77 3.45
CA LYS A 135 -18.21 -3.69 2.83
C LYS A 135 -19.20 -2.89 1.99
N LEU A 136 -19.02 -2.85 0.68
CA LEU A 136 -19.96 -2.18 -0.19
C LEU A 136 -21.23 -3.05 -0.36
N PRO A 137 -22.43 -2.46 -0.49
CA PRO A 137 -23.70 -3.22 -0.47
C PRO A 137 -23.84 -4.34 -1.52
N GLY A 138 -23.46 -4.08 -2.76
CA GLY A 138 -23.50 -4.96 -3.92
C GLY A 138 -22.26 -5.82 -4.14
N LEU A 139 -21.05 -5.36 -3.76
CA LEU A 139 -19.82 -6.19 -3.90
C LEU A 139 -19.40 -6.93 -2.62
N GLY A 140 -19.98 -6.59 -1.47
CA GLY A 140 -19.61 -7.15 -0.19
C GLY A 140 -18.25 -6.66 0.31
N ALA A 141 -17.54 -7.50 1.07
CA ALA A 141 -16.28 -7.11 1.71
C ALA A 141 -15.18 -6.91 0.65
N LEU A 142 -14.62 -5.70 0.57
CA LEU A 142 -13.63 -5.36 -0.47
C LEU A 142 -12.39 -6.23 -0.42
N ALA A 143 -11.89 -6.54 0.78
CA ALA A 143 -10.79 -7.48 0.93
C ALA A 143 -11.08 -8.84 0.27
N GLY A 144 -12.34 -9.30 0.27
CA GLY A 144 -12.76 -10.52 -0.43
C GLY A 144 -12.88 -10.33 -1.93
N HIS A 145 -13.49 -9.22 -2.37
CA HIS A 145 -13.62 -8.85 -3.79
C HIS A 145 -12.26 -8.84 -4.51
N TRP A 146 -11.23 -8.30 -3.87
CA TRP A 146 -9.90 -8.18 -4.46
C TRP A 146 -9.09 -9.48 -4.50
N ARG A 147 -9.46 -10.55 -3.77
CA ARG A 147 -8.63 -11.76 -3.65
C ARG A 147 -8.30 -12.41 -4.97
N ALA A 148 -9.30 -12.69 -5.79
CA ALA A 148 -9.10 -13.38 -7.06
C ALA A 148 -8.33 -12.51 -8.07
N PRO A 149 -8.74 -11.25 -8.36
CA PRO A 149 -7.98 -10.39 -9.28
C PRO A 149 -6.53 -10.16 -8.84
N MET A 150 -6.28 -9.98 -7.53
CA MET A 150 -4.93 -9.82 -7.00
C MET A 150 -4.08 -11.08 -7.13
N ALA A 151 -4.68 -12.26 -6.92
CA ALA A 151 -3.99 -13.54 -7.04
C ALA A 151 -3.53 -13.81 -8.48
N GLU A 152 -4.25 -13.30 -9.47
CA GLU A 152 -3.88 -13.40 -10.89
C GLU A 152 -2.73 -12.46 -11.25
N VAL A 153 -2.77 -11.19 -10.83
CA VAL A 153 -1.82 -10.17 -11.33
C VAL A 153 -0.53 -10.03 -10.51
N LEU A 154 -0.57 -10.28 -9.20
CA LEU A 154 0.56 -9.96 -8.33
C LEU A 154 1.76 -10.92 -8.44
N PRO A 155 1.58 -12.23 -8.70
CA PRO A 155 2.73 -13.10 -8.97
C PRO A 155 3.58 -12.60 -10.14
N GLU A 156 2.95 -12.18 -11.23
CA GLU A 156 3.64 -11.61 -12.41
C GLU A 156 4.31 -10.29 -12.06
N ALA A 157 3.60 -9.38 -11.38
CA ALA A 157 4.17 -8.10 -10.94
C ALA A 157 5.38 -8.27 -10.00
N ALA A 158 5.39 -9.34 -9.21
CA ALA A 158 6.49 -9.70 -8.32
C ALA A 158 7.69 -10.33 -9.06
N GLY A 159 7.54 -10.76 -10.31
CA GLY A 159 8.61 -11.37 -11.12
C GLY A 159 9.29 -12.52 -10.38
N THR A 160 10.62 -12.52 -10.34
CA THR A 160 11.44 -13.52 -9.62
C THR A 160 12.18 -12.98 -8.39
N GLY A 161 12.20 -11.66 -8.17
CA GLY A 161 13.01 -11.05 -7.10
C GLY A 161 12.26 -10.89 -5.77
N LEU A 162 12.93 -10.63 -4.65
CA LEU A 162 12.33 -10.40 -3.33
C LEU A 162 11.03 -9.55 -3.33
N VAL A 163 10.05 -9.94 -2.50
CA VAL A 163 8.89 -9.13 -2.15
C VAL A 163 9.02 -8.65 -0.70
N LEU A 164 9.04 -7.34 -0.50
CA LEU A 164 8.98 -6.71 0.82
C LEU A 164 7.55 -6.26 1.11
N ASP A 165 6.85 -6.96 2.00
CA ASP A 165 5.47 -6.68 2.37
C ASP A 165 5.39 -5.85 3.66
N LEU A 166 5.06 -4.58 3.51
CA LEU A 166 4.93 -3.61 4.61
C LEU A 166 3.47 -3.28 4.93
N ARG A 167 2.51 -3.92 4.25
CA ARG A 167 1.07 -3.66 4.39
C ARG A 167 0.59 -3.93 5.82
N SER A 168 -0.48 -3.25 6.21
CA SER A 168 -1.22 -3.63 7.41
C SER A 168 -2.12 -4.83 7.12
N ALA A 169 -2.57 -5.52 8.18
CA ALA A 169 -3.36 -6.75 8.07
C ALA A 169 -4.61 -6.60 7.19
N ALA A 170 -5.29 -5.44 7.27
CA ALA A 170 -6.48 -5.16 6.47
C ALA A 170 -6.21 -5.23 4.95
N TYR A 171 -5.05 -4.75 4.51
CA TYR A 171 -4.65 -4.78 3.10
C TYR A 171 -3.99 -6.10 2.69
N ALA A 172 -3.30 -6.77 3.63
CA ALA A 172 -2.78 -8.12 3.42
C ALA A 172 -3.90 -9.15 3.18
N ALA A 173 -5.11 -8.91 3.69
CA ALA A 173 -6.26 -9.78 3.46
C ALA A 173 -6.75 -9.85 2.00
N ALA A 174 -6.41 -8.84 1.18
CA ALA A 174 -6.71 -8.80 -0.24
C ALA A 174 -5.78 -9.68 -1.08
N TRP A 175 -4.58 -10.00 -0.57
CA TRP A 175 -3.67 -10.93 -1.23
C TRP A 175 -2.60 -11.44 -0.29
N LYS A 176 -2.46 -12.77 -0.23
CA LYS A 176 -1.36 -13.45 0.44
C LYS A 176 -0.53 -14.19 -0.62
N PRO A 177 0.79 -13.98 -0.67
CA PRO A 177 1.64 -14.73 -1.59
C PRO A 177 1.59 -16.22 -1.26
N LYS A 178 1.81 -17.06 -2.28
CA LYS A 178 1.86 -18.53 -2.17
C LYS A 178 3.06 -19.08 -2.94
N GLY A 179 3.44 -20.33 -2.66
CA GLY A 179 4.50 -21.03 -3.38
C GLY A 179 5.84 -20.30 -3.32
N GLU A 180 6.54 -20.21 -4.45
CA GLU A 180 7.83 -19.52 -4.55
C GLU A 180 7.75 -18.05 -4.16
N VAL A 181 6.67 -17.34 -4.55
CA VAL A 181 6.48 -15.92 -4.19
C VAL A 181 6.49 -15.77 -2.67
N ALA A 182 5.83 -16.67 -1.95
CA ALA A 182 5.83 -16.66 -0.49
C ALA A 182 7.22 -16.94 0.09
N GLY A 183 7.96 -17.89 -0.47
CA GLY A 183 9.33 -18.20 -0.03
C GLY A 183 10.31 -17.04 -0.15
N ARG A 184 10.10 -16.14 -1.13
CA ARG A 184 10.88 -14.91 -1.31
C ARG A 184 10.18 -13.64 -0.80
N THR A 185 9.17 -13.78 0.05
CA THR A 185 8.50 -12.64 0.70
C THR A 185 9.05 -12.42 2.10
N ALA A 186 9.36 -11.16 2.44
CA ALA A 186 9.67 -10.72 3.79
C ALA A 186 8.57 -9.78 4.29
N THR A 187 8.07 -10.02 5.49
CA THR A 187 7.15 -9.13 6.20
C THR A 187 7.89 -8.45 7.34
N VAL A 188 7.55 -7.18 7.62
CA VAL A 188 8.22 -6.41 8.69
C VAL A 188 7.23 -6.03 9.79
N ARG A 189 7.60 -6.36 11.03
CA ARG A 189 7.02 -5.81 12.26
C ARG A 189 8.03 -4.86 12.89
N VAL A 190 7.53 -3.77 13.47
CA VAL A 190 8.36 -2.81 14.21
C VAL A 190 7.98 -2.93 15.67
N LEU A 191 8.98 -3.24 16.51
CA LEU A 191 8.82 -3.48 17.94
C LEU A 191 9.65 -2.47 18.73
N HIS A 192 9.14 -2.01 19.86
CA HIS A 192 9.93 -1.22 20.80
C HIS A 192 10.92 -2.14 21.51
N ALA A 193 12.22 -1.85 21.43
CA ALA A 193 13.27 -2.77 21.85
C ALA A 193 13.14 -3.20 23.34
N PRO A 194 12.90 -2.28 24.31
CA PRO A 194 12.76 -2.65 25.72
C PRO A 194 11.54 -3.52 26.04
N THR A 195 10.40 -3.30 25.37
CA THR A 195 9.13 -3.96 25.73
C THR A 195 8.70 -5.05 24.77
N ARG A 196 9.35 -5.15 23.60
CA ARG A 196 8.97 -6.01 22.46
C ARG A 196 7.52 -5.85 22.01
N LYS A 197 6.86 -4.73 22.36
CA LYS A 197 5.49 -4.43 21.96
C LYS A 197 5.47 -3.67 20.64
N VAL A 198 4.44 -3.93 19.84
CA VAL A 198 4.18 -3.18 18.60
C VAL A 198 3.76 -1.76 18.96
N VAL A 199 4.44 -0.76 18.39
CA VAL A 199 4.06 0.64 18.57
C VAL A 199 3.59 1.22 17.24
N SER A 200 2.28 1.48 17.14
CA SER A 200 1.57 1.68 15.87
C SER A 200 1.98 2.95 15.10
N HIS A 201 2.24 4.06 15.79
CA HIS A 201 2.71 5.30 15.16
C HIS A 201 4.14 5.14 14.59
N PHE A 202 5.06 4.58 15.38
CA PHE A 202 6.45 4.32 14.96
C PHE A 202 6.54 3.28 13.84
N ASN A 203 5.65 2.29 13.85
CA ASN A 203 5.62 1.27 12.81
C ASN A 203 5.50 1.88 11.41
N LYS A 204 4.62 2.87 11.22
CA LYS A 204 4.47 3.55 9.92
C LYS A 204 5.71 4.36 9.55
N ALA A 205 6.24 5.13 10.50
CA ALA A 205 7.41 6.00 10.25
C ALA A 205 8.66 5.17 9.93
N THR A 206 8.95 4.14 10.74
CA THR A 206 10.09 3.24 10.54
C THR A 206 9.97 2.48 9.23
N LYS A 207 8.79 1.99 8.84
CA LYS A 207 8.58 1.39 7.52
C LYS A 207 8.86 2.39 6.38
N GLY A 208 8.43 3.64 6.52
CA GLY A 208 8.76 4.70 5.56
C GLY A 208 10.27 4.93 5.44
N ARG A 209 10.97 5.03 6.58
CA ARG A 209 12.43 5.18 6.64
C ARG A 209 13.17 4.00 6.02
N ILE A 210 12.77 2.76 6.31
CA ILE A 210 13.37 1.55 5.72
C ILE A 210 13.32 1.62 4.20
N VAL A 211 12.14 1.91 3.65
CA VAL A 211 11.97 2.00 2.20
C VAL A 211 12.81 3.14 1.63
N ARG A 212 12.86 4.30 2.30
CA ARG A 212 13.71 5.42 1.90
C ARG A 212 15.20 5.03 1.90
N SER A 213 15.69 4.37 2.94
CA SER A 213 17.09 3.93 3.04
C SER A 213 17.46 2.97 1.93
N LEU A 214 16.66 1.91 1.71
CA LEU A 214 16.85 0.96 0.60
C LEU A 214 16.81 1.68 -0.76
N LEU A 215 15.92 2.66 -0.92
CA LEU A 215 15.83 3.50 -2.11
C LEU A 215 16.93 4.56 -2.19
N THR A 216 17.67 4.90 -1.16
CA THR A 216 18.73 5.91 -1.27
C THR A 216 20.03 5.19 -1.60
N ASP A 217 20.34 4.16 -0.80
CA ASP A 217 21.50 3.29 -0.97
C ASP A 217 21.51 2.55 -2.32
N GLY A 218 20.33 2.11 -2.78
CA GLY A 218 20.22 1.32 -4.01
C GLY A 218 20.41 -0.17 -3.80
N ALA A 219 20.42 -0.64 -2.55
CA ALA A 219 20.30 -2.04 -2.16
C ALA A 219 19.30 -2.82 -3.04
N ALA A 220 19.76 -3.96 -3.55
CA ALA A 220 18.98 -4.85 -4.41
C ALA A 220 19.01 -6.30 -3.89
N PRO A 221 18.60 -6.55 -2.63
CA PRO A 221 18.60 -7.89 -2.06
C PRO A 221 17.71 -8.83 -2.89
N LYS A 222 18.23 -10.04 -3.13
CA LYS A 222 17.58 -11.06 -3.97
C LYS A 222 16.59 -11.90 -3.19
N ASP A 223 16.83 -12.07 -1.89
CA ASP A 223 16.02 -12.88 -0.99
C ASP A 223 15.88 -12.23 0.41
N PRO A 224 15.05 -12.81 1.30
CA PRO A 224 14.87 -12.27 2.65
C PRO A 224 16.13 -12.28 3.54
N ALA A 225 17.08 -13.18 3.33
CA ALA A 225 18.31 -13.22 4.12
C ALA A 225 19.22 -12.05 3.72
N GLU A 226 19.41 -11.82 2.42
CA GLU A 226 20.13 -10.64 1.92
C GLU A 226 19.45 -9.33 2.33
N LEU A 227 18.11 -9.31 2.46
CA LEU A 227 17.40 -8.15 2.99
C LEU A 227 17.77 -7.86 4.44
N VAL A 228 17.88 -8.89 5.28
CA VAL A 228 18.26 -8.72 6.70
C VAL A 228 19.65 -8.10 6.80
N GLU A 229 20.62 -8.60 6.03
CA GLU A 229 21.97 -8.04 6.00
C GLU A 229 21.97 -6.61 5.48
N ALA A 230 21.27 -6.33 4.37
CA ALA A 230 21.16 -4.97 3.84
C ALA A 230 20.53 -3.99 4.84
N LEU A 231 19.54 -4.42 5.63
CA LEU A 231 18.95 -3.57 6.68
C LEU A 231 19.92 -3.33 7.84
N ARG A 232 20.72 -4.33 8.23
CA ARG A 232 21.75 -4.18 9.26
C ARG A 232 22.86 -3.23 8.82
N ASP A 233 23.32 -3.34 7.57
CA ASP A 233 24.30 -2.42 6.97
C ASP A 233 23.79 -0.98 6.93
N LEU A 234 22.47 -0.81 6.77
CA LEU A 234 21.79 0.49 6.84
C LEU A 234 21.52 0.99 8.28
N GLY A 235 22.00 0.28 9.29
CA GLY A 235 21.93 0.67 10.70
C GLY A 235 20.63 0.28 11.41
N TYR A 236 19.80 -0.59 10.84
CA TYR A 236 18.61 -1.10 11.52
C TYR A 236 18.96 -2.33 12.39
N GLU A 237 18.44 -2.37 13.61
CA GLU A 237 18.48 -3.58 14.42
C GLU A 237 17.37 -4.54 13.96
N VAL A 238 17.77 -5.66 13.34
CA VAL A 238 16.86 -6.64 12.75
C VAL A 238 17.08 -8.02 13.34
N GLU A 239 16.01 -8.55 13.91
CA GLU A 239 15.88 -9.95 14.31
C GLU A 239 15.03 -10.69 13.26
N ALA A 240 15.53 -11.82 12.78
CA ALA A 240 14.82 -12.65 11.81
C ALA A 240 15.20 -14.11 12.01
N GLN A 241 14.22 -15.00 11.82
CA GLN A 241 14.45 -16.43 11.73
C GLN A 241 13.86 -16.95 10.43
N ALA A 242 14.61 -17.80 9.73
CA ALA A 242 14.10 -18.48 8.56
C ALA A 242 12.83 -19.28 8.93
N PRO A 243 11.78 -19.25 8.11
CA PRO A 243 10.56 -19.97 8.40
C PRO A 243 10.81 -21.47 8.42
N ALA A 244 10.21 -22.18 9.39
CA ALA A 244 10.37 -23.61 9.58
C ALA A 244 9.83 -24.49 8.42
N GLY A 245 9.20 -23.91 7.40
CA GLY A 245 8.69 -24.63 6.24
C GLY A 245 8.90 -23.85 4.94
N ALA A 246 9.22 -24.57 3.87
CA ALA A 246 9.39 -24.00 2.55
C ALA A 246 8.12 -23.28 2.07
N GLY A 247 8.30 -22.22 1.27
CA GLY A 247 7.17 -21.47 0.69
C GLY A 247 6.38 -20.64 1.71
N LYS A 248 6.98 -20.28 2.84
CA LYS A 248 6.41 -19.35 3.82
C LYS A 248 7.15 -18.01 3.79
N PRO A 249 6.45 -16.87 4.00
CA PRO A 249 7.11 -15.58 4.16
C PRO A 249 8.00 -15.54 5.40
N TRP A 250 9.10 -14.80 5.30
CA TRP A 250 9.93 -14.45 6.44
C TRP A 250 9.23 -13.37 7.27
N ALA A 251 9.37 -13.46 8.60
CA ALA A 251 8.96 -12.42 9.52
C ALA A 251 10.23 -11.76 10.08
N LEU A 252 10.37 -10.47 9.83
CA LEU A 252 11.47 -9.65 10.30
C LEU A 252 10.92 -8.72 11.39
N ASP A 253 11.58 -8.73 12.54
CA ASP A 253 11.33 -7.81 13.64
C ASP A 253 12.41 -6.74 13.62
N VAL A 254 12.00 -5.50 13.39
CA VAL A 254 12.87 -4.32 13.47
C VAL A 254 12.68 -3.68 14.83
N LEU A 255 13.75 -3.59 15.60
CA LEU A 255 13.74 -3.01 16.93
C LEU A 255 14.01 -1.50 16.86
N VAL A 256 13.30 -0.73 17.69
CA VAL A 256 13.50 0.72 17.83
C VAL A 256 13.58 1.11 19.30
N ASP A 257 14.57 1.94 19.64
CA ASP A 257 14.82 2.41 21.01
C ASP A 257 14.03 3.68 21.36
N GLU A 258 13.83 4.57 20.38
CA GLU A 258 13.20 5.87 20.62
C GLU A 258 11.71 5.86 20.30
N VAL A 259 10.92 6.27 21.30
CA VAL A 259 9.50 6.61 21.21
C VAL A 259 9.41 8.14 21.27
N HIS A 260 9.77 8.86 20.20
CA HIS A 260 9.54 10.32 20.09
C HIS A 260 8.12 10.63 19.59
#